data_AF-A0A3C1UYH6-F1
#
_entry.id   AF-A0A3C1UYH6-F1
#
_cell.length_a   1.000
_cell.length_b   1.000
_cell.length_c   1.000
_cell.angle_alpha   90.00
_cell.angle_beta   90.00
_cell.angle_gamma   90.00
#
_symmetry.space_group_name_H-M   'P 1'
#
loop_
_entity.id
_entity.type
_entity.pdbx_description
1 polymer ?
#
loop_
_entity_poly.entity_id
_entity_poly.type
_entity_poly.pdbx_seq_one_letter_code
_entity_poly.pdbx_strand_id
1 'polypeptide(L)' 'MDKSFLKSSSIVTAMTFLSRILGLVRDYFIARYFGANGFTDAFLVAFRIPNFLRRLFGEGAFSQAFVPILA' A
#
# COMPACT_ATOMS: atom_id res chain seq x y z
N MET A 1 -16.59 17.14 15.33
CA MET A 1 -15.88 16.68 14.11
C MET A 1 -16.48 17.39 12.92
N ASP A 2 -15.67 18.14 12.18
CA ASP A 2 -16.17 18.91 11.03
C ASP A 2 -16.53 17.99 9.87
N LYS A 3 -17.61 18.32 9.15
CA LYS A 3 -18.09 17.54 7.99
C LYS A 3 -17.00 17.33 6.92
N SER A 4 -16.08 18.28 6.79
CA SER A 4 -14.93 18.22 5.87
C SER A 4 -13.93 17.11 6.25
N PHE A 5 -13.58 17.01 7.54
CA PHE A 5 -12.64 15.99 8.03
C PHE A 5 -13.20 14.57 7.84
N LEU A 6 -14.48 14.37 8.15
CA LEU A 6 -15.17 13.09 7.95
C LEU A 6 -15.20 12.67 6.48
N LYS A 7 -15.38 13.62 5.56
CA LYS A 7 -15.37 13.37 4.12
C LYS A 7 -13.97 12.96 3.62
N SER A 8 -12.92 13.65 4.05
CA SER A 8 -11.55 13.32 3.63
C SER A 8 -11.10 11.97 4.18
N SER A 9 -11.39 11.68 5.45
CA SER A 9 -11.03 10.41 6.08
C SER A 9 -11.78 9.22 5.45
N SER A 10 -13.06 9.40 5.08
CA SER A 10 -13.83 8.33 4.45
C SER A 10 -13.32 7.99 3.05
N ILE A 11 -12.93 9.00 2.27
CA ILE A 11 -12.33 8.80 0.93
C ILE A 11 -11.01 8.02 1.04
N VAL A 12 -10.11 8.42 1.94
CA VAL A 12 -8.81 7.73 2.12
C VAL A 12 -9.02 6.27 2.54
N THR A 13 -9.97 6.03 3.46
CA THR A 13 -10.29 4.68 3.92
C THR A 13 -10.85 3.82 2.77
N ALA A 14 -11.78 4.37 1.99
CA ALA A 14 -12.36 3.67 0.84
C ALA A 14 -11.30 3.34 -0.22
N MET A 15 -10.42 4.29 -0.54
CA MET A 15 -9.32 4.07 -1.49
C MET A 15 -8.29 3.06 -0.97
N THR A 16 -8.02 3.05 0.33
CA THR A 16 -7.15 2.06 0.96
C THR A 16 -7.76 0.67 0.90
N PHE A 17 -9.06 0.55 1.19
CA PHE A 17 -9.79 -0.71 1.14
C PHE A 17 -9.80 -1.29 -0.28
N LEU A 18 -10.12 -0.47 -1.28
CA LEU A 18 -10.09 -0.87 -2.68
C LEU A 18 -8.70 -1.35 -3.10
N SER A 19 -7.66 -0.63 -2.69
CA SER A 19 -6.27 -1.01 -2.97
C SER A 19 -5.90 -2.37 -2.36
N ARG A 20 -6.43 -2.70 -1.17
CA ARG A 20 -6.21 -4.01 -0.54
C ARG A 20 -6.93 -5.14 -1.29
N ILE A 21 -8.15 -4.91 -1.75
CA ILE A 21 -8.88 -5.88 -2.58
C ILE A 21 -8.12 -6.15 -3.87
N LEU A 22 -7.66 -5.11 -4.55
CA LEU A 22 -6.87 -5.26 -5.78
C LEU A 22 -5.55 -6.00 -5.53
N GLY A 23 -4.89 -5.73 -4.41
CA GLY A 23 -3.72 -6.48 -3.97
C GLY A 23 -4.00 -7.97 -3.76
N LEU A 24 -5.13 -8.30 -3.12
CA LEU A 24 -5.56 -9.68 -2.91
C LEU A 24 -5.84 -10.40 -4.25
N VAL A 25 -6.52 -9.71 -5.17
CA VAL A 25 -6.80 -10.24 -6.52
C VAL A 25 -5.50 -10.54 -7.26
N ARG A 26 -4.52 -9.65 -7.20
CA ARG A 26 -3.18 -9.89 -7.75
C ARG A 26 -2.55 -11.15 -7.13
N ASP A 27 -2.57 -11.27 -5.82
CA ASP A 27 -1.93 -12.40 -5.12
C ASP A 27 -2.63 -13.73 -5.44
N TYR A 28 -3.96 -13.72 -5.60
CA TYR A 28 -4.73 -14.87 -6.09
C TYR A 28 -4.28 -15.30 -7.50
N PHE A 29 -4.12 -14.36 -8.43
CA PHE A 29 -3.64 -14.69 -9.78
C PHE A 29 -2.20 -15.21 -9.78
N ILE A 30 -1.32 -14.63 -8.97
CA ILE A 30 0.06 -15.13 -8.82
C ILE A 30 0.05 -16.58 -8.33
N ALA A 31 -0.72 -16.87 -7.28
CA ALA A 31 -0.85 -18.21 -6.74
C ALA A 31 -1.49 -19.20 -7.74
N ARG A 32 -2.48 -18.76 -8.51
CA ARG A 32 -3.21 -19.62 -9.46
C ARG A 32 -2.38 -19.99 -10.68
N TYR A 33 -1.63 -19.04 -11.25
CA TYR A 33 -0.88 -19.25 -12.49
C TYR A 33 0.56 -19.71 -12.28
N PHE A 34 1.25 -19.19 -11.25
CA PHE A 34 2.65 -19.52 -11.01
C PHE A 34 2.81 -20.57 -9.89
N GLY A 35 1.90 -20.59 -8.92
CA GLY A 35 1.95 -21.53 -7.80
C GLY A 35 3.15 -21.31 -6.87
N ALA A 36 3.32 -22.25 -5.93
CA ALA A 36 4.43 -22.24 -4.99
C ALA A 36 5.68 -22.85 -5.64
N ASN A 37 6.63 -22.00 -6.01
CA ASN A 37 7.92 -22.39 -6.57
C ASN A 37 9.00 -21.34 -6.22
N GLY A 38 10.27 -21.73 -6.33
CA GLY A 38 11.39 -20.87 -5.93
C GLY A 38 11.50 -19.54 -6.70
N PHE A 39 10.99 -19.46 -7.94
CA PHE A 39 10.96 -18.21 -8.70
C PHE A 39 9.87 -17.25 -8.18
N THR A 40 8.68 -17.77 -7.88
CA THR A 40 7.61 -16.99 -7.25
C THR A 40 8.05 -16.44 -5.90
N ASP A 41 8.73 -17.27 -5.09
CA ASP A 41 9.25 -16.85 -3.78
C ASP A 41 10.31 -15.74 -3.91
N ALA A 42 11.25 -15.90 -4.85
CA ALA A 42 12.27 -14.88 -5.14
C ALA A 42 11.64 -13.56 -5.58
N PHE A 43 10.62 -13.61 -6.45
CA PHE A 43 9.87 -12.42 -6.86
C PHE A 43 9.18 -11.74 -5.68
N LEU A 44 8.50 -12.50 -4.81
CA LEU A 44 7.81 -11.94 -3.65
C LEU A 44 8.77 -11.30 -2.64
N VAL A 45 9.97 -11.87 -2.46
CA VAL A 45 11.03 -11.26 -1.65
C VAL A 45 11.53 -9.97 -2.28
N ALA A 46 11.89 -9.99 -3.56
CA ALA A 46 12.36 -8.81 -4.28
C ALA A 46 11.32 -7.67 -4.25
N PHE A 47 10.03 -8.02 -4.39
CA PHE A 47 8.93 -7.06 -4.38
C PHE A 47 8.70 -6.40 -3.02
N ARG A 48 9.22 -6.94 -1.90
CA ARG A 48 9.11 -6.31 -0.57
C ARG A 48 9.94 -5.03 -0.47
N ILE A 49 11.10 -4.97 -1.09
CA ILE A 49 12.01 -3.81 -1.02
C ILE A 49 11.32 -2.53 -1.52
N PRO A 50 10.79 -2.47 -2.76
CA PRO A 50 10.10 -1.27 -3.24
C PRO A 50 8.80 -1.03 -2.47
N ASN A 51 8.08 -2.08 -2.04
CA ASN A 51 6.88 -1.88 -1.23
C ASN A 51 7.16 -1.27 0.13
N PHE A 52 8.27 -1.64 0.76
CA PHE A 52 8.69 -1.04 2.01
C PHE A 52 8.91 0.47 1.83
N LEU A 53 9.65 0.88 0.80
CA LEU A 53 9.85 2.29 0.46
C LEU A 53 8.52 3.00 0.19
N ARG A 54 7.64 2.41 -0.64
CA ARG A 54 6.31 2.96 -0.93
C ARG A 54 5.49 3.19 0.34
N ARG A 55 5.53 2.27 1.29
CA ARG A 55 4.83 2.40 2.58
C ARG A 55 5.45 3.50 3.44
N LEU A 56 6.77 3.57 3.49
CA LEU A 56 7.51 4.59 4.25
C LEU A 56 7.16 6.02 3.80
N PHE A 57 7.06 6.25 2.48
CA PHE A 57 6.71 7.56 1.92
C PHE A 57 5.19 7.80 1.89
N GLY A 58 4.39 6.77 1.63
CA GLY A 58 2.95 6.90 1.40
C GLY A 58 2.08 6.84 2.66
N GLU A 59 2.54 6.20 3.74
CA GLU A 59 1.78 6.10 5.01
C GLU A 59 1.98 7.33 5.92
N GLY A 60 2.61 8.40 5.41
CA GLY A 60 2.67 9.70 6.08
C GLY A 60 3.77 9.83 7.13
N ALA A 61 4.52 8.78 7.47
CA ALA A 61 5.66 8.86 8.38
C ALA A 61 6.71 9.87 7.90
N PHE A 62 7.00 9.87 6.59
CA PHE A 62 7.87 10.87 5.98
C PHE A 62 7.23 12.27 5.95
N SER A 63 5.94 12.34 5.63
CA SER A 63 5.19 13.60 5.59
C SER A 63 5.15 14.29 6.96
N GLN A 64 5.00 13.55 8.06
CA GLN A 64 5.03 14.11 9.40
C GLN A 64 6.38 14.71 9.79
N ALA A 65 7.49 14.11 9.34
CA ALA A 65 8.83 14.62 9.63
C ALA A 65 9.22 15.80 8.74
N PHE A 66 8.79 15.84 7.48
CA PHE A 66 9.26 16.82 6.49
C PHE A 66 8.29 17.98 6.20
N VAL A 67 6.96 17.78 6.28
CA VAL A 67 5.99 18.85 5.99
C VAL A 67 6.18 20.08 6.90
N PRO A 68 6.40 19.95 8.23
CA PRO A 68 6.60 21.13 9.09
C PRO A 68 7.89 21.89 8.82
N ILE A 69 8.87 21.28 8.17
CA ILE A 69 10.20 21.87 7.88
C ILE A 69 10.17 22.63 6.53
N LEU A 70 9.28 22.22 5.62
CA LEU A 70 9.16 22.75 4.26
C LEU A 70 7.95 23.70 4.07
N ALA A 71 7.11 23.87 5.09
CA ALA A 71 5.89 24.68 5.07
C ALA A 71 6.08 26.09 5.64
#